data_AF-A0A8T8D728-F1
#
_entry.id   AF-A0A8T8D728-F1
#
_cell.length_a   1.000
_cell.length_b   1.000
_cell.length_c   1.000
_cell.angle_alpha   90.00
_cell.angle_beta   90.00
_cell.angle_gamma   90.00
#
_symmetry.space_group_name_H-M   'P 1'
#
loop_
_entity.id
_entity.type
_entity.pdbx_description
1 polymer ?
#
loop_
_entity_poly.entity_id
_entity_poly.type
_entity_poly.pdbx_seq_one_letter_code
_entity_poly.pdbx_strand_id
1 'polypeptide(L)'
;MHAKPRRLLTWVGEIRWTRRYSKDRQGGGGRYLLDEVMGLAPRQREVQEFGIQLCTQVPYPAATEWLERVSCGAVRLSAMALWEDAQAAGARADDDAKVQREVVFERGVLPRGRRIATAVDLEFGEVLVRSRRRGPDGRRNGSP
;
A
#
# COMPACT_ATOMS: atom_id res chain seq x y z
N MET A 1 -1.25 20.78 30.90
CA MET A 1 -0.68 20.25 29.63
C MET A 1 -0.92 18.75 29.60
N HIS A 2 -1.65 18.21 28.62
CA HIS A 2 -1.95 16.77 28.59
C HIS A 2 -0.85 16.01 27.87
N ALA A 3 -0.11 15.18 28.60
CA ALA A 3 0.84 14.22 28.05
C ALA A 3 0.13 12.88 27.81
N LYS A 4 0.36 12.25 26.66
CA LYS A 4 -0.15 10.91 26.36
C LYS A 4 1.00 9.95 26.06
N PRO A 5 0.94 8.70 26.54
CA PRO A 5 1.93 7.69 26.16
C PRO A 5 1.77 7.29 24.69
N ARG A 6 2.89 7.04 24.02
CA ARG A 6 2.99 6.39 22.71
C ARG A 6 3.89 5.17 22.84
N ARG A 7 3.58 4.15 22.04
CA ARG A 7 4.33 2.92 21.90
C ARG A 7 4.53 2.68 20.41
N LEU A 8 5.74 2.42 19.96
CA LEU A 8 6.04 2.04 18.58
C LEU A 8 6.73 0.69 18.59
N LEU A 9 6.17 -0.27 17.86
CA LEU A 9 6.80 -1.57 17.68
C LEU A 9 7.80 -1.47 16.52
N THR A 10 9.05 -1.79 16.81
CA THR A 10 10.19 -1.79 15.88
C THR A 10 10.83 -3.17 15.82
N TRP A 11 11.77 -3.38 14.91
CA TRP A 11 12.54 -4.62 14.79
C TRP A 11 13.36 -4.97 16.03
N VAL A 12 13.81 -3.96 16.78
CA VAL A 12 14.64 -4.12 17.99
C VAL A 12 13.82 -4.04 19.29
N GLY A 13 12.50 -3.92 19.17
CA GLY A 13 11.58 -3.92 20.31
C GLY A 13 10.65 -2.72 20.36
N GLU A 14 9.98 -2.58 21.50
CA GLU A 14 9.00 -1.52 21.72
C GLU A 14 9.67 -0.24 22.23
N ILE A 15 9.58 0.84 21.43
CA ILE A 15 9.99 2.17 21.87
C ILE A 15 8.80 2.86 22.53
N ARG A 16 9.01 3.37 23.75
CA ARG A 16 7.98 4.06 24.54
C ARG A 16 8.40 5.50 24.80
N TRP A 17 7.50 6.44 24.56
CA TRP A 17 7.71 7.84 24.92
C TRP A 17 6.40 8.51 25.32
N THR A 18 6.51 9.66 25.97
CA THR A 18 5.38 10.53 26.24
C THR A 18 5.37 11.67 25.24
N ARG A 19 4.20 11.97 24.68
CA ARG A 19 4.03 13.07 23.73
C ARG A 19 3.05 14.09 24.27
N ARG A 20 3.32 15.36 23.99
CA ARG A 20 2.46 16.48 24.39
C ARG A 20 1.37 16.67 23.34
N TYR A 21 0.13 16.81 23.82
CA TYR A 21 -0.97 17.25 22.99
C TYR A 21 -0.95 18.77 22.88
N SER A 22 -0.84 19.27 21.66
CA SER A 22 -0.89 20.70 21.34
C SER A 22 -2.21 21.00 20.64
N LYS A 23 -2.87 22.10 21.01
CA LYS A 23 -3.97 22.64 20.20
C LYS A 23 -3.37 23.59 19.18
N ASP A 24 -3.74 23.38 17.92
CA ASP A 24 -3.46 24.37 16.89
C ASP A 24 -4.25 25.65 17.18
N ARG A 25 -3.55 26.78 17.21
CA ARG A 25 -4.14 28.10 17.46
C ARG A 25 -4.92 28.63 16.26
N GLN A 26 -4.65 28.16 15.05
CA GLN A 26 -5.31 28.62 13.84
C GLN A 26 -6.40 27.66 13.35
N GLY A 27 -6.16 26.35 13.40
CA GLY A 27 -7.10 25.35 12.86
C GLY A 27 -8.01 24.68 13.88
N GLY A 28 -7.88 24.96 15.18
CA GLY A 28 -8.67 24.34 16.26
C GLY A 28 -8.44 22.83 16.47
N GLY A 29 -7.73 22.17 15.57
CA GLY A 29 -7.38 20.75 15.62
C GLY A 29 -6.32 20.42 16.67
N GLY A 30 -6.49 19.26 17.30
CA GLY A 30 -5.48 18.66 18.18
C GLY A 30 -4.35 18.02 17.41
N ARG A 31 -3.11 18.34 17.76
CA ARG A 31 -1.90 17.87 17.06
C ARG A 31 -0.90 17.23 18.02
N TYR A 32 -0.20 16.21 17.52
CA TYR A 32 0.95 15.60 18.18
C TYR A 32 2.19 15.89 17.35
N LEU A 33 2.80 17.07 17.59
CA LEU A 33 3.90 17.59 16.76
C LEU A 33 5.06 16.59 16.60
N LEU A 34 5.38 15.82 17.64
CA LEU A 34 6.42 14.80 17.57
C LEU A 34 6.05 13.65 16.63
N ASP A 35 4.79 13.20 16.63
CA ASP A 35 4.32 12.15 15.71
C ASP A 35 4.34 12.67 14.27
N GLU A 36 3.95 13.93 14.05
CA GLU A 36 3.97 14.59 12.74
C GLU A 36 5.39 14.74 12.18
N VAL A 37 6.35 15.21 12.98
CA VAL A 37 7.77 15.35 12.58
C VAL A 37 8.38 13.99 12.24
N MET A 38 7.97 12.93 12.94
CA MET A 38 8.43 11.56 12.66
C MET A 38 7.61 10.88 11.55
N GLY A 39 6.60 11.53 10.97
CA GLY A 39 5.73 10.96 9.95
C GLY A 39 4.92 9.74 10.44
N LEU A 40 4.67 9.63 11.75
CA LEU A 40 4.02 8.46 12.34
C LEU A 40 2.51 8.61 12.32
N ALA A 41 1.84 7.72 11.59
CA ALA A 41 0.40 7.59 11.66
C ALA A 41 -0.05 7.06 13.05
N PRO A 42 -1.30 7.35 13.46
CA PRO A 42 -1.86 6.79 14.68
C PRO A 42 -1.81 5.26 14.65
N ARG A 43 -1.20 4.64 15.68
CA ARG A 43 -1.03 3.18 15.83
C ARG A 43 -0.11 2.50 14.80
N GLN A 44 0.63 3.25 13.99
CA GLN A 44 1.64 2.69 13.09
C GLN A 44 2.67 1.84 13.86
N ARG A 45 3.09 0.75 13.21
CA ARG A 45 4.24 -0.09 13.57
C ARG A 45 5.26 0.05 12.44
N GLU A 46 6.55 0.11 12.76
CA GLU A 46 7.60 0.21 11.73
C GLU A 46 7.67 -1.06 10.88
N VAL A 47 7.37 -2.21 11.50
CA VAL A 47 7.41 -3.53 10.86
C VAL A 47 6.17 -3.86 10.01
N GLN A 48 5.18 -2.95 9.95
CA GLN A 48 3.87 -3.21 9.36
C GLN A 48 3.95 -3.54 7.86
N GLU A 49 4.70 -2.75 7.09
CA GLU A 49 4.80 -2.92 5.64
C GLU A 49 5.46 -4.24 5.26
N PHE A 50 6.52 -4.61 5.97
CA PHE A 50 7.15 -5.92 5.81
C PHE A 50 6.20 -7.06 6.17
N GLY A 51 5.44 -6.93 7.26
CA GLY A 51 4.42 -7.92 7.65
C GLY A 51 3.36 -8.12 6.57
N ILE A 52 2.86 -7.03 5.97
CA ILE A 52 1.90 -7.07 4.86
C ILE A 52 2.51 -7.81 3.66
N GLN A 53 3.75 -7.48 3.29
CA GLN A 53 4.43 -8.15 2.17
C GLN A 53 4.59 -9.64 2.43
N LEU A 54 4.96 -10.04 3.65
CA LEU A 54 5.14 -11.44 4.03
C LEU A 54 3.83 -12.23 3.90
N CYS A 55 2.68 -11.63 4.24
CA CYS A 55 1.36 -12.25 4.10
C CYS A 55 0.96 -12.55 2.65
N THR A 56 1.66 -12.00 1.65
CA THR A 56 1.44 -12.37 0.24
C THR A 56 2.08 -13.70 -0.14
N GLN A 57 3.02 -14.19 0.68
CA GLN A 57 3.83 -15.38 0.41
C GLN A 57 3.46 -16.54 1.33
N VAL A 58 3.02 -16.24 2.56
CA VAL A 58 2.73 -17.26 3.59
C VAL A 58 1.43 -16.94 4.35
N PRO A 59 0.77 -17.95 4.94
CA PRO A 59 -0.39 -17.73 5.81
C PRO A 59 -0.07 -16.85 7.03
N TYR A 60 -1.07 -16.13 7.57
CA TYR A 60 -0.87 -15.20 8.70
C TYR A 60 -0.17 -15.80 9.93
N PRO A 61 -0.49 -17.03 10.40
CA PRO A 61 0.23 -17.60 11.54
C PRO A 61 1.72 -17.83 11.24
N ALA A 62 2.05 -18.26 10.03
CA ALA A 62 3.44 -18.45 9.60
C ALA A 62 4.17 -17.11 9.50
N ALA A 63 3.49 -16.05 9.02
CA ALA A 63 4.05 -14.70 9.00
C ALA A 63 4.34 -14.18 10.42
N THR A 64 3.45 -14.42 11.40
CA THR A 64 3.70 -14.02 12.80
C THR A 64 4.89 -14.75 13.41
N GLU A 65 5.00 -16.06 13.18
CA GLU A 65 6.12 -16.86 13.71
C GLU A 65 7.45 -16.40 13.10
N TRP A 66 7.46 -16.11 11.80
CA TRP A 66 8.64 -15.62 11.10
C TRP A 66 9.08 -14.26 11.64
N LEU A 67 8.14 -13.32 11.81
CA LEU A 67 8.43 -12.00 12.37
C LEU A 67 9.00 -12.10 13.79
N GLU A 68 8.42 -12.95 14.63
CA GLU A 68 8.92 -13.18 15.98
C GLU A 68 10.34 -13.74 15.94
N ARG A 69 10.59 -14.75 15.09
CA ARG A 69 11.90 -15.40 14.98
C ARG A 69 13.00 -14.45 14.52
N VAL A 70 12.75 -13.70 13.45
CA VAL A 70 13.76 -12.79 12.85
C VAL A 70 14.02 -11.58 13.73
N SER A 71 13.02 -11.16 14.50
CA SER A 71 13.18 -10.09 15.48
C SER A 71 13.71 -10.57 16.85
N CYS A 72 14.12 -11.84 16.98
CA CYS A 72 14.56 -12.44 18.25
C CYS A 72 13.53 -12.23 19.39
N GLY A 73 12.23 -12.33 19.08
CA GLY A 73 11.14 -12.15 20.03
C GLY A 73 10.67 -10.70 20.23
N ALA A 74 11.31 -9.72 19.58
CA ALA A 74 11.00 -8.31 19.77
C ALA A 74 9.68 -7.89 19.11
N VAL A 75 9.29 -8.55 18.01
CA VAL A 75 8.03 -8.35 17.30
C VAL A 75 7.10 -9.52 17.58
N ARG A 76 6.10 -9.29 18.43
CA ARG A 76 5.03 -10.25 18.71
C ARG A 76 3.69 -9.68 18.26
N LEU A 77 3.14 -10.27 17.20
CA LEU A 77 1.86 -9.88 16.62
C LEU A 77 0.93 -11.09 16.57
N SER A 78 -0.38 -10.86 16.72
CA SER A 78 -1.36 -11.90 16.44
C SER A 78 -1.59 -12.02 14.93
N ALA A 79 -2.00 -13.21 14.48
CA ALA A 79 -2.37 -13.43 13.08
C ALA A 79 -3.50 -12.47 12.65
N MET A 80 -4.43 -12.17 13.56
CA MET A 80 -5.49 -11.19 13.33
C MET A 80 -4.96 -9.77 13.10
N ALA A 81 -3.93 -9.34 13.84
CA ALA A 81 -3.35 -8.01 13.64
C ALA A 81 -2.71 -7.87 12.24
N LEU A 82 -2.05 -8.92 11.75
CA LEU A 82 -1.52 -8.94 10.38
C LEU A 82 -2.64 -9.01 9.32
N TRP A 83 -3.72 -9.75 9.60
CA TRP A 83 -4.89 -9.77 8.72
C TRP A 83 -5.53 -8.38 8.60
N GLU A 84 -5.73 -7.68 9.71
CA GLU A 84 -6.27 -6.30 9.71
C GLU A 84 -5.36 -5.34 8.91
N ASP A 85 -4.04 -5.44 9.09
CA ASP A 85 -3.07 -4.66 8.32
C ASP A 85 -3.17 -4.92 6.82
N ALA A 86 -3.23 -6.20 6.44
CA ALA A 86 -3.33 -6.62 5.05
C ALA A 86 -4.64 -6.17 4.43
N GLN A 87 -5.77 -6.25 5.14
CA GLN A 87 -7.06 -5.76 4.65
C GLN A 87 -7.06 -4.25 4.46
N ALA A 88 -6.51 -3.49 5.43
CA ALA A 88 -6.40 -2.05 5.30
C ALA A 88 -5.49 -1.65 4.12
N ALA A 89 -4.43 -2.40 3.86
CA ALA A 89 -3.58 -2.20 2.69
C ALA A 89 -4.28 -2.55 1.38
N GLY A 90 -5.03 -3.65 1.35
CA GLY A 90 -5.83 -4.07 0.20
C GLY A 90 -6.90 -3.04 -0.15
N ALA A 91 -7.61 -2.49 0.84
CA ALA A 91 -8.59 -1.43 0.63
C ALA A 91 -7.96 -0.17 0.00
N ARG A 92 -6.80 0.27 0.49
CA ARG A 92 -6.07 1.40 -0.11
C ARG A 92 -5.66 1.11 -1.55
N ALA A 93 -5.15 -0.09 -1.82
CA ALA A 93 -4.75 -0.48 -3.17
C ALA A 93 -5.95 -0.56 -4.14
N ASP A 94 -7.11 -1.00 -3.66
CA ASP A 94 -8.36 -1.01 -4.44
C ASP A 94 -8.84 0.42 -4.76
N ASP A 95 -8.77 1.32 -3.79
CA ASP A 95 -9.11 2.73 -4.00
C ASP A 95 -8.16 3.40 -5.01
N ASP A 96 -6.85 3.17 -4.89
CA ASP A 96 -5.86 3.65 -5.86
C ASP A 96 -6.14 3.07 -7.27
N ALA A 97 -6.47 1.79 -7.35
CA ALA A 97 -6.81 1.13 -8.61
C ALA A 97 -8.08 1.72 -9.26
N LYS A 98 -9.11 2.06 -8.47
CA LYS A 98 -10.32 2.74 -8.97
C LYS A 98 -9.99 4.11 -9.55
N VAL A 99 -9.17 4.91 -8.85
CA VAL A 99 -8.74 6.23 -9.34
C VAL A 99 -7.98 6.09 -10.65
N GLN A 100 -7.03 5.15 -10.73
CA GLN A 100 -6.30 4.89 -11.98
C GLN A 100 -7.26 4.46 -13.11
N ARG A 101 -8.23 3.59 -12.81
CA ARG A 101 -9.23 3.14 -13.79
C ARG A 101 -10.07 4.31 -14.32
N GLU A 102 -10.55 5.19 -13.46
CA GLU A 102 -11.32 6.38 -13.84
C GLU A 102 -10.49 7.30 -14.77
N VAL A 103 -9.24 7.57 -14.41
CA VAL A 103 -8.31 8.39 -15.20
C VAL A 103 -8.11 7.83 -16.62
N VAL A 104 -7.94 6.51 -16.75
CA VAL A 104 -7.69 5.86 -18.04
C VAL A 104 -8.96 5.72 -18.87
N PHE A 105 -10.04 5.17 -18.29
CA PHE A 105 -11.22 4.76 -19.04
C PHE A 105 -12.26 5.86 -19.19
N GLU A 106 -12.44 6.73 -18.19
CA GLU A 106 -13.46 7.77 -18.24
C GLU A 106 -12.88 9.08 -18.78
N ARG A 107 -11.65 9.42 -18.38
CA ARG A 107 -11.00 10.67 -18.78
C ARG A 107 -10.08 10.52 -19.98
N GLY A 108 -9.88 9.29 -20.47
CA GLY A 108 -9.06 8.99 -21.65
C GLY A 108 -7.58 9.37 -21.49
N VAL A 109 -7.10 9.57 -20.26
CA VAL A 109 -5.70 9.95 -20.01
C VAL A 109 -4.85 8.70 -20.13
N LEU A 110 -4.04 8.63 -21.18
CA LEU A 110 -3.07 7.57 -21.35
C LEU A 110 -2.04 7.65 -20.21
N PRO A 111 -1.90 6.60 -19.39
CA PRO A 111 -0.89 6.60 -18.35
C PRO A 111 0.49 6.66 -19.01
N ARG A 112 1.44 7.34 -18.37
CA ARG A 112 2.81 7.40 -18.87
C ARG A 112 3.39 5.99 -18.91
N GLY A 113 3.42 5.41 -20.11
CA GLY A 113 4.08 4.14 -20.36
C GLY A 113 5.56 4.25 -20.01
N ARG A 114 6.11 3.23 -19.34
CA ARG A 114 7.56 3.14 -19.07
C ARG A 114 8.37 2.72 -20.31
N ARG A 115 7.73 2.13 -21.33
CA ARG A 115 8.38 1.59 -22.52
C ARG A 115 7.42 1.61 -23.71
N ILE A 116 7.91 1.98 -24.88
CA ILE A 116 7.18 1.83 -26.14
C ILE A 116 7.32 0.37 -26.58
N ALA A 117 6.23 -0.38 -26.57
CA ALA A 117 6.19 -1.75 -27.04
C ALA A 117 5.78 -1.80 -28.52
N THR A 118 6.48 -2.61 -29.32
CA THR A 118 6.19 -2.78 -30.76
C THR A 118 4.89 -3.56 -30.99
N ALA A 119 4.47 -4.35 -30.00
CA ALA A 119 3.19 -5.04 -29.94
C ALA A 119 2.74 -5.12 -28.47
N VAL A 120 1.43 -5.00 -28.24
CA VAL A 120 0.81 -5.22 -26.94
C VAL A 120 -0.17 -6.38 -27.10
N ASP A 121 0.16 -7.49 -26.47
CA ASP A 121 -0.74 -8.62 -26.29
C ASP A 121 -1.41 -8.44 -24.92
N LEU A 122 -2.74 -8.27 -24.94
CA LEU A 122 -3.55 -8.17 -23.73
C LEU A 122 -4.15 -9.54 -23.47
N GLU A 123 -3.70 -10.19 -22.40
CA GLU A 123 -4.30 -11.43 -21.92
C GLU A 123 -5.36 -11.10 -20.86
N PHE A 124 -6.60 -11.51 -21.14
CA PHE A 124 -7.70 -11.43 -20.19
C PHE A 124 -8.13 -12.85 -19.82
N GLY A 125 -7.49 -13.45 -18.82
CA GLY A 125 -7.90 -14.74 -18.21
C GLY A 125 -7.92 -15.94 -19.18
N GLU A 126 -8.92 -16.00 -20.05
CA GLU A 126 -9.12 -17.04 -21.08
C GLU A 126 -9.23 -16.48 -22.51
N VAL A 127 -9.18 -15.16 -22.69
CA VAL A 127 -9.35 -14.51 -24.00
C VAL A 127 -8.06 -13.77 -24.38
N LEU A 128 -7.44 -14.22 -25.48
CA LEU A 128 -6.26 -13.61 -26.05
C LEU A 128 -6.67 -12.70 -27.21
N VAL A 129 -6.69 -11.39 -26.98
CA VAL A 129 -7.01 -10.40 -28.03
C VAL A 129 -5.71 -9.92 -28.65
N ARG A 130 -5.34 -10.50 -29.80
CA ARG A 130 -4.23 -9.98 -30.61
C ARG A 130 -4.59 -8.63 -31.21
N SER A 131 -3.87 -7.58 -30.83
CA SER A 131 -3.98 -6.30 -31.49
C SER A 131 -3.41 -6.40 -32.92
N ARG A 132 -4.21 -6.07 -33.94
CA ARG A 132 -3.70 -5.97 -35.32
C ARG A 132 -3.02 -4.61 -35.49
N ARG A 133 -1.87 -4.61 -36.19
CA ARG A 133 -1.15 -3.38 -36.58
C ARG A 133 -2.12 -2.38 -37.21
N ARG A 134 -2.12 -1.14 -36.69
CA ARG A 134 -2.48 0.01 -37.51
C ARG A 134 -1.21 0.38 -38.28
N GLY A 135 -1.20 0.13 -39.59
CA GLY A 135 -0.15 0.66 -40.46
C GLY A 135 -0.14 2.20 -40.40
N PRO A 136 0.98 2.85 -40.78
CA PRO A 136 1.14 4.30 -40.70
C PRO A 136 0.02 5.11 -41.37
N ASP A 137 -0.74 4.51 -42.30
CA ASP A 137 -1.82 5.17 -43.05
C ASP A 137 -3.26 4.81 -42.64
N GLY A 138 -3.47 4.19 -41.47
CA GLY A 138 -4.82 4.09 -40.88
C GLY A 138 -5.89 3.30 -41.66
N ARG A 139 -5.55 2.59 -42.74
CA ARG A 139 -6.51 1.79 -43.52
C ARG A 139 -6.56 0.33 -43.06
N ARG A 140 -7.78 -0.18 -42.88
CA ARG A 140 -8.08 -1.61 -42.63
C ARG A 140 -7.77 -2.39 -43.91
N ASN A 141 -6.76 -3.26 -43.87
CA ASN A 141 -6.68 -4.35 -44.84
C ASN A 141 -7.74 -5.39 -44.46
N GLY A 142 -8.91 -5.26 -45.09
CA GLY A 142 -9.86 -6.36 -45.20
C GLY A 142 -9.40 -7.34 -46.26
N SER A 143 -9.84 -8.59 -46.09
CA SER A 143 -10.18 -9.60 -47.11
C SER A 143 -9.58 -10.98 -46.78
N PRO A 144 -10.23 -12.08 -47.22
CA PRO A 144 -11.65 -12.31 -47.52
C PRO A 144 -12.39 -13.02 -46.37
#